data_AF-A0A2V5JC11-F1
#
_entry.id   AF-A0A2V5JC11-F1
#
_cell.length_a   1.000
_cell.length_b   1.000
_cell.length_c   1.000
_cell.angle_alpha   90.00
_cell.angle_beta   90.00
_cell.angle_gamma   90.00
#
_symmetry.space_group_name_H-M   'P 1'
#
loop_
_entity.id
_entity.type
_entity.pdbx_description
1 polymer ?
#
loop_
_entity_poly.entity_id
_entity_poly.type
_entity_poly.pdbx_seq_one_letter_code
_entity_poly.pdbx_strand_id
1 'polypeptide(L)'
;MPPKPWLEALPGEILYAIFEYLELPTLKEMSRLNKRLRDRALPILFRHIAVDFSQGSIACLNDLAGSNLSSFVTSLEFQVSRTTKGDTIC
;
A
#
# COMPACT_ATOMS: atom_id res chain seq x y z
N MET A 1 -21.71 -2.73 26.18
CA MET A 1 -20.72 -2.26 25.18
C MET A 1 -20.19 -3.50 24.48
N PRO A 2 -20.32 -3.65 23.15
CA PRO A 2 -19.81 -4.84 22.48
C PRO A 2 -18.29 -4.94 22.69
N PRO A 3 -17.73 -6.14 22.83
CA PRO A 3 -16.29 -6.30 22.99
C PRO A 3 -15.61 -5.73 21.74
N LYS A 4 -14.71 -4.76 21.94
CA LYS A 4 -13.84 -4.33 20.84
C LYS A 4 -13.08 -5.56 20.35
N PRO A 5 -12.99 -5.79 19.04
CA PRO A 5 -12.12 -6.83 18.51
C PRO A 5 -10.75 -6.68 19.16
N TRP A 6 -10.24 -7.75 19.77
CA TRP A 6 -9.00 -7.78 20.55
C TRP A 6 -7.84 -7.04 19.86
N LEU A 7 -7.75 -7.16 18.53
CA LEU A 7 -6.78 -6.46 17.70
C LEU A 7 -6.90 -4.93 17.79
N GLU A 8 -8.12 -4.39 17.78
CA GLU A 8 -8.38 -2.94 17.93
C GLU A 8 -8.21 -2.45 19.38
N ALA A 9 -7.97 -3.33 20.35
CA ALA A 9 -7.64 -2.94 21.72
C ALA A 9 -6.12 -2.83 21.95
N LEU A 10 -5.30 -3.37 21.03
CA LEU A 10 -3.85 -3.36 21.17
C LEU A 10 -3.27 -1.94 21.09
N PRO A 11 -2.15 -1.66 21.80
CA PRO A 11 -1.37 -0.44 21.63
C PRO A 11 -0.92 -0.26 20.17
N GLY A 12 -0.71 1.00 19.77
CA GLY A 12 -0.38 1.33 18.38
C GLY A 12 0.96 0.73 17.95
N GLU A 13 1.91 0.66 18.86
CA GLU A 13 3.26 0.12 18.68
C GLU A 13 3.21 -1.38 18.42
N ILE A 14 2.37 -2.10 19.17
CA ILE A 14 2.17 -3.55 18.99
C ILE A 14 1.49 -3.82 17.64
N LEU A 15 0.48 -3.03 17.28
CA LEU A 15 -0.17 -3.13 15.97
C LEU A 15 0.80 -2.86 14.81
N TYR A 16 1.63 -1.83 14.95
CA TYR A 16 2.63 -1.49 13.95
C TYR A 16 3.64 -2.62 13.78
N ALA A 17 4.16 -3.17 14.89
CA ALA A 17 5.05 -4.32 14.86
C ALA A 17 4.41 -5.52 14.16
N ILE A 18 3.16 -5.86 14.48
CA ILE A 18 2.43 -6.95 13.80
C ILE A 18 2.37 -6.68 12.29
N PHE A 19 1.99 -5.46 11.90
CA PHE A 19 1.81 -5.11 10.49
C PHE A 19 3.11 -5.15 9.67
N GLU A 20 4.27 -4.86 10.27
CA GLU A 20 5.56 -4.99 9.57
C GLU A 20 5.92 -6.44 9.22
N TYR A 21 5.37 -7.43 9.91
CA TYR A 21 5.56 -8.85 9.61
C TYR A 21 4.48 -9.43 8.69
N LEU A 22 3.46 -8.65 8.31
CA LEU A 22 2.41 -9.11 7.42
C LEU A 22 2.82 -8.95 5.95
N GLU A 23 2.49 -9.96 5.14
CA GLU A 23 2.57 -9.82 3.70
C GLU A 23 1.57 -8.79 3.18
N LEU A 24 1.91 -8.17 2.05
CA LEU A 24 1.13 -7.09 1.44
C LEU A 24 -0.36 -7.44 1.23
N PRO A 25 -0.74 -8.65 0.77
CA PRO A 25 -2.16 -8.99 0.61
C PRO A 25 -2.92 -8.95 1.94
N THR A 26 -2.35 -9.54 2.98
CA THR A 26 -2.96 -9.56 4.32
C THR A 26 -3.05 -8.16 4.91
N LEU A 27 -2.01 -7.35 4.75
CA LEU A 27 -2.00 -5.97 5.21
C LEU A 27 -3.06 -5.11 4.50
N LYS A 28 -3.29 -5.34 3.20
CA LYS A 28 -4.37 -4.69 2.44
C LYS A 28 -5.74 -5.07 3.01
N GLU A 29 -5.99 -6.33 3.31
CA GLU A 29 -7.26 -6.75 3.91
C GLU A 29 -7.47 -6.11 5.29
N MET A 30 -6.42 -6.04 6.13
CA MET A 30 -6.48 -5.36 7.43
C MET A 30 -6.90 -3.89 7.32
N SER A 31 -6.42 -3.19 6.28
CA SER A 31 -6.77 -1.78 6.04
C SER A 31 -8.24 -1.56 5.67
N ARG A 32 -8.95 -2.61 5.25
CA ARG A 32 -10.36 -2.57 4.85
C ARG A 32 -11.31 -2.78 6.03
N LEU A 33 -10.87 -3.45 7.10
CA LEU A 33 -11.70 -3.88 8.22
C LEU A 33 -12.31 -2.71 9.01
N ASN A 34 -11.49 -1.75 9.44
CA ASN A 34 -11.97 -0.58 10.18
C ASN A 34 -11.01 0.61 10.04
N LYS A 35 -11.47 1.79 10.48
CA LYS A 35 -10.71 3.05 10.38
C LYS A 35 -9.37 3.00 11.14
N ARG A 36 -9.34 2.44 12.35
CA ARG A 36 -8.11 2.40 13.17
C ARG A 36 -7.03 1.56 12.51
N LEU A 37 -7.38 0.37 12.02
CA LEU A 37 -6.44 -0.51 11.31
C LEU A 37 -6.02 0.11 9.98
N ARG A 38 -6.93 0.77 9.27
CA ARG A 38 -6.60 1.54 8.06
C ARG A 38 -5.54 2.60 8.32
N ASP A 39 -5.78 3.49 9.28
CA ASP A 39 -4.89 4.61 9.59
C ASP A 39 -3.49 4.13 10.02
N ARG A 40 -3.41 2.92 10.60
CA ARG A 40 -2.14 2.27 10.98
C ARG A 40 -1.48 1.47 9.86
N ALA A 41 -2.25 0.92 8.94
CA ALA A 41 -1.75 0.14 7.80
C ALA A 41 -1.28 1.03 6.64
N LEU A 42 -1.92 2.19 6.42
CA LEU A 42 -1.59 3.09 5.32
C LEU A 42 -0.11 3.51 5.28
N PRO A 43 0.53 3.91 6.41
CA PRO A 43 1.95 4.24 6.40
C PRO A 43 2.85 3.11 5.92
N ILE A 44 2.48 1.86 6.18
CA ILE A 44 3.26 0.67 5.80
C ILE A 44 2.97 0.29 4.35
N LEU A 45 1.69 0.34 3.93
CA LEU A 45 1.25 0.03 2.57
C LEU A 45 1.84 0.97 1.52
N PHE A 46 1.98 2.26 1.86
CA PHE A 46 2.49 3.28 0.94
C PHE A 46 3.96 3.61 1.18
N ARG A 47 4.63 2.98 2.15
CA ARG A 47 6.06 3.21 2.46
C ARG A 47 6.94 3.03 1.23
N HIS A 48 6.70 1.94 0.51
CA HIS A 48 7.42 1.58 -0.71
C HIS A 48 6.44 1.22 -1.81
N ILE A 49 6.53 1.96 -2.92
CA ILE A 49 5.70 1.76 -4.09
C ILE A 49 6.57 1.26 -5.22
N ALA A 50 6.20 0.10 -5.77
CA ALA A 50 6.79 -0.44 -6.99
C ALA A 50 5.69 -0.49 -8.06
N VAL A 51 5.95 0.13 -9.21
CA VAL A 51 4.99 0.19 -10.33
C VAL A 51 5.69 -0.07 -11.65
N ASP A 52 4.99 -0.69 -12.59
CA ASP A 52 5.50 -0.83 -13.96
C ASP A 52 5.65 0.53 -14.63
N PHE A 53 6.64 0.68 -15.50
CA PHE A 53 6.78 1.88 -16.32
C PHE A 53 5.72 1.92 -17.43
N SER A 54 4.56 2.49 -17.11
CA SER A 54 3.42 2.62 -18.04
C SER A 54 2.73 3.97 -17.85
N GLN A 55 1.97 4.41 -18.87
CA GLN A 55 1.17 5.63 -18.78
C GLN A 55 0.13 5.55 -17.65
N GLY A 56 -0.48 4.38 -17.44
CA GLY A 56 -1.43 4.15 -16.35
C GLY A 56 -0.77 4.29 -14.97
N SER A 57 0.43 3.76 -14.80
CA SER A 57 1.20 3.89 -13.56
C SER A 57 1.56 5.36 -13.27
N ILE A 58 1.94 6.13 -14.28
CA ILE A 58 2.24 7.56 -14.13
C ILE A 58 0.99 8.35 -13.72
N ALA A 59 -0.17 8.04 -14.29
CA ALA A 59 -1.44 8.65 -13.87
C ALA A 59 -1.76 8.34 -12.40
N CYS A 60 -1.65 7.08 -11.99
CA CYS A 60 -1.83 6.69 -10.58
C CYS A 60 -0.85 7.39 -9.63
N LEU A 61 0.40 7.62 -10.05
CA LEU A 61 1.39 8.35 -9.26
C LEU A 61 1.04 9.84 -9.14
N ASN A 62 0.47 10.46 -10.18
CA ASN A 62 -0.02 11.83 -10.10
C ASN A 62 -1.20 11.95 -9.12
N ASP A 63 -2.15 11.00 -9.18
CA ASP A 63 -3.28 10.96 -8.23
C ASP A 63 -2.78 10.77 -6.80
N LEU A 64 -1.78 9.88 -6.61
CA LEU A 64 -1.15 9.67 -5.32
C LEU A 64 -0.45 10.93 -4.81
N ALA A 65 0.29 11.63 -5.68
CA ALA A 65 1.00 12.87 -5.34
C ALA A 65 0.03 13.98 -4.91
N GLY A 66 -1.17 14.05 -5.50
CA GLY A 66 -2.23 14.96 -5.10
C GLY A 66 -2.99 14.55 -3.82
N SER A 67 -2.73 13.35 -3.30
CA SER A 67 -3.43 12.80 -2.12
C SER A 67 -2.64 13.00 -0.82
N ASN A 68 -3.34 12.84 0.30
CA ASN A 68 -2.74 12.82 1.64
C ASN A 68 -1.86 11.58 1.91
N LEU A 69 -1.80 10.63 0.98
CA LEU A 69 -1.01 9.39 1.12
C LEU A 69 0.43 9.59 0.66
N SER A 70 0.70 10.63 -0.14
CA SER A 70 2.05 10.98 -0.61
C SER A 70 3.04 11.18 0.53
N SER A 71 2.58 11.68 1.69
CA SER A 71 3.42 11.86 2.88
C SER A 71 3.94 10.56 3.50
N PHE A 72 3.36 9.42 3.15
CA PHE A 72 3.82 8.11 3.62
C PHE A 72 4.85 7.47 2.71
N VAL A 73 5.04 8.00 1.49
CA VAL A 73 5.94 7.40 0.50
C VAL A 73 7.38 7.76 0.83
N THR A 74 8.21 6.73 1.08
CA THR A 74 9.64 6.88 1.34
C THR A 74 10.52 6.32 0.22
N SER A 75 9.98 5.39 -0.57
CA SER A 75 10.69 4.74 -1.67
C SER A 75 9.75 4.50 -2.84
N LEU A 76 10.19 4.86 -4.05
CA LEU A 76 9.48 4.65 -5.30
C LEU A 76 10.40 3.89 -6.26
N GLU A 77 9.90 2.80 -6.82
CA GLU A 77 10.60 1.97 -7.80
C GLU A 77 9.77 1.84 -9.07
N PHE A 78 10.43 2.03 -10.21
CA PHE A 78 9.85 1.75 -11.52
C PHE A 78 10.39 0.44 -12.07
N GLN A 79 9.48 -0.49 -12.34
CA GLN A 79 9.81 -1.73 -13.00
C GLN A 79 9.76 -1.51 -14.51
N VAL A 80 10.94 -1.53 -15.14
CA VAL A 80 11.03 -1.48 -16.59
C VAL A 80 10.85 -2.91 -17.10
N SER A 81 9.63 -3.25 -17.50
CA SER A 81 9.38 -4.43 -18.30
C SER A 81 10.13 -4.23 -19.62
N ARG A 82 11.17 -5.03 -19.87
CA ARG A 82 11.82 -5.05 -21.19
C ARG A 82 10.79 -5.55 -22.18
N THR A 83 10.18 -4.63 -22.93
CA THR A 83 9.44 -4.98 -24.13
C THR A 83 10.43 -5.65 -25.08
N THR A 84 10.42 -6.98 -25.13
CA THR A 84 11.02 -7.71 -26.25
C THR A 84 10.21 -7.29 -27.47
N LYS A 85 10.81 -6.43 -28.28
CA LYS A 85 10.30 -6.05 -29.59
C LYS A 85 10.08 -7.33 -30.39
N GLY A 86 8.84 -7.73 -30.58
CA GLY A 86 8.49 -8.99 -31.24
C GLY A 86 7.09 -9.45 -30.86
N ASP A 87 6.08 -8.72 -31.29
CA ASP A 87 5.03 -9.28 -32.15
C ASP A 87 3.96 -8.21 -32.41
N THR A 88 4.01 -7.70 -33.64
CA THR A 88 2.82 -7.25 -34.36
C THR A 88 1.75 -8.34 -34.24
N ILE A 89 0.49 -7.97 -33.99
CA ILE A 89 -0.71 -8.45 -34.71
C ILE A 89 -1.94 -7.71 -34.15
N CYS A 90 -2.58 -6.97 -35.07
CA CYS A 90 -3.92 -6.38 -35.09
C CYS A 90 -4.29 -5.30 -34.04
#